data_AF-A0A6J6P2G9-F1
#
_entry.id   AF-A0A6J6P2G9-F1
#
_cell.length_a   1.000
_cell.length_b   1.000
_cell.length_c   1.000
_cell.angle_alpha   90.00
_cell.angle_beta   90.00
_cell.angle_gamma   90.00
#
_symmetry.space_group_name_H-M   'P 1'
#
loop_
_entity.id
_entity.type
_entity.pdbx_description
1 polymer ?
#
loop_
_entity_poly.entity_id
_entity_poly.type
_entity_poly.pdbx_seq_one_letter_code
_entity_poly.pdbx_strand_id
1 'polypeptide(L)'
;MKRRTFDRIVSFVGLGLSIFLFVAAALLNWGASFTSNEVKTQLAQQKITMPDKDSAGFKALSEEAQAKLAPFSNMPLTTGKQAQAYADFYIGSHLKGIAGGKVYSEVSGEALAASAASKADPTNIALATNAGVLMGQRTTLFMGETLRGLLLYTFAFWQIGQIAMYASWAAALGGLLMLILTLLGFAHIRRVEADATI
;
A
#
# COMPACT_ATOMS: atom_id res chain seq x y z
N MET A 1 29.53 14.19 -42.13
CA MET A 1 29.45 15.15 -41.01
C MET A 1 30.76 15.10 -40.22
N LYS A 2 31.27 16.21 -39.67
CA LYS A 2 32.50 16.19 -38.85
C LYS A 2 32.27 15.43 -37.55
N ARG A 3 33.19 14.53 -37.18
CA ARG A 3 33.09 13.68 -35.98
C ARG A 3 32.89 14.51 -34.71
N ARG A 4 33.65 15.60 -34.56
CA ARG A 4 33.52 16.55 -33.45
C ARG A 4 32.12 17.18 -33.32
N THR A 5 31.44 17.45 -34.43
CA THR A 5 30.08 18.02 -34.42
C THR A 5 29.07 17.02 -33.90
N PHE A 6 29.16 15.77 -34.36
CA PHE A 6 28.30 14.69 -33.90
C PHE A 6 28.50 14.36 -32.43
N ASP A 7 29.76 14.15 -32.01
CA ASP A 7 30.09 13.85 -30.62
C ASP A 7 29.62 14.97 -29.68
N ARG A 8 29.67 16.24 -30.12
CA ARG A 8 29.14 17.39 -29.37
C ARG A 8 27.62 17.31 -29.22
N ILE A 9 26.88 17.02 -30.29
CA ILE A 9 25.42 16.86 -30.22
C ILE A 9 25.06 15.73 -29.25
N VAL A 10 25.67 14.55 -29.42
CA VAL A 10 25.42 13.39 -28.56
C VAL A 10 25.75 13.70 -27.09
N SER A 11 26.86 14.40 -26.82
CA SER A 11 27.24 14.77 -25.45
C SER A 11 26.25 15.76 -24.82
N PHE A 12 25.75 16.75 -25.55
CA PHE A 12 24.74 17.67 -25.02
C PHE A 12 23.38 17.00 -24.80
N VAL A 13 22.97 16.08 -25.69
CA VAL A 13 21.77 15.26 -25.49
C VAL A 13 21.93 14.38 -24.26
N GLY A 14 23.09 13.73 -24.10
CA GLY A 14 23.41 12.93 -22.92
C GLY A 14 23.38 13.75 -21.63
N LEU A 15 23.91 14.98 -21.65
CA LEU A 15 23.85 15.90 -20.52
C LEU A 15 22.41 16.25 -20.16
N GLY A 16 21.60 16.59 -21.17
CA GLY A 16 20.18 16.89 -20.98
C GLY A 16 19.41 15.71 -20.37
N LEU A 17 19.64 14.49 -20.86
CA LEU A 17 19.03 13.28 -20.33
C LEU A 17 19.47 13.00 -18.89
N SER A 18 20.76 13.19 -18.56
CA SER A 18 21.27 13.03 -17.20
C SER A 18 20.58 13.99 -16.23
N ILE A 19 20.49 15.28 -16.58
CA ILE A 19 19.80 16.28 -15.76
C ILE A 19 18.33 15.91 -15.57
N PHE A 20 17.64 15.54 -16.65
CA PHE A 20 16.25 15.11 -16.59
C PHE A 20 16.05 13.92 -15.64
N LEU A 21 16.92 12.90 -15.71
CA LEU A 21 16.84 11.73 -14.85
C LEU A 21 17.08 12.09 -13.37
N PHE A 22 17.97 13.01 -13.06
CA PHE A 22 18.15 13.49 -11.69
C PHE A 22 16.95 14.28 -11.17
N VAL A 23 16.32 15.11 -12.00
CA VAL A 23 15.07 15.80 -11.64
C VAL A 23 13.96 14.78 -11.38
N ALA A 24 13.80 13.78 -12.25
CA ALA A 24 12.85 12.70 -12.06
C ALA A 24 13.11 11.92 -10.77
N ALA A 25 14.38 11.58 -10.49
CA ALA A 25 14.77 10.89 -9.26
C ALA A 25 14.38 11.70 -8.02
N ALA A 26 14.63 13.01 -8.02
CA ALA A 26 14.26 13.89 -6.90
C ALA A 26 12.75 13.94 -6.68
N LEU A 27 11.95 14.11 -7.73
CA LEU A 27 10.48 14.13 -7.65
C LEU A 27 9.90 12.79 -7.17
N LEU A 28 10.45 11.67 -7.67
CA LEU A 28 10.06 10.33 -7.24
C LEU A 28 10.41 10.08 -5.77
N ASN A 29 11.60 10.52 -5.33
CA ASN A 29 12.01 10.42 -3.92
C ASN A 29 11.09 11.24 -3.00
N TRP A 30 10.70 12.43 -3.46
CA TRP A 30 9.73 13.27 -2.74
C TRP A 30 8.38 12.56 -2.60
N GLY A 31 7.85 11.99 -3.69
CA GLY A 31 6.61 11.21 -3.65
C GLY A 31 6.68 9.99 -2.72
N ALA A 32 7.79 9.26 -2.73
CA ALA A 32 8.05 8.14 -1.82
C ALA A 32 8.08 8.57 -0.34
N SER A 33 8.71 9.71 -0.06
CA SER A 33 8.80 10.26 1.30
C SER A 33 7.45 10.79 1.79
N PHE A 34 6.72 11.51 0.93
CA PHE A 34 5.38 12.03 1.22
C PHE A 34 4.42 10.91 1.60
N THR A 35 4.28 9.91 0.72
CA THR A 35 3.39 8.75 0.95
C THR A 35 3.72 8.01 2.23
N SER A 36 5.01 7.76 2.50
CA SER A 36 5.46 7.07 3.71
C SER A 36 5.14 7.86 4.99
N ASN A 37 5.32 9.18 4.95
CA ASN A 37 5.03 10.06 6.09
C ASN A 37 3.53 10.18 6.35
N GLU A 38 2.71 10.32 5.32
CA GLU A 38 1.25 10.36 5.44
C GLU A 38 0.69 9.06 6.02
N VAL A 39 1.12 7.92 5.48
CA VAL A 39 0.72 6.58 5.98
C VAL A 39 1.08 6.45 7.46
N LYS A 40 2.32 6.78 7.83
CA LYS A 40 2.77 6.69 9.22
C LYS A 40 1.96 7.58 10.14
N THR A 41 1.74 8.83 9.73
CA THR A 41 1.03 9.84 10.54
C THR A 41 -0.42 9.42 10.76
N GLN A 42 -1.14 9.07 9.71
CA GLN A 42 -2.55 8.70 9.79
C GLN A 42 -2.78 7.40 10.58
N LEU A 43 -1.92 6.39 10.39
CA LEU A 43 -2.01 5.14 11.14
C LEU A 43 -1.64 5.32 12.61
N ALA A 44 -0.60 6.13 12.92
CA ALA A 44 -0.22 6.42 14.31
C ALA A 44 -1.35 7.11 15.10
N GLN A 45 -2.14 7.97 14.45
CA GLN A 45 -3.30 8.63 15.07
C GLN A 45 -4.39 7.63 15.50
N GLN A 46 -4.47 6.45 14.87
CA GLN A 46 -5.42 5.41 15.25
C GLN A 46 -5.06 4.71 16.57
N LYS A 47 -3.80 4.84 17.02
CA LYS A 47 -3.28 4.21 18.26
C LYS A 47 -3.54 2.69 18.32
N ILE A 48 -3.54 2.03 17.16
CA ILE A 48 -3.73 0.58 17.07
C ILE A 48 -2.40 -0.11 17.39
N THR A 49 -2.45 -1.07 18.30
CA THR A 49 -1.35 -1.99 18.59
C THR A 49 -1.64 -3.33 17.94
N MET A 50 -0.66 -3.87 17.23
CA MET A 50 -0.74 -5.20 16.61
C MET A 50 -0.93 -6.28 17.69
N PRO A 51 -1.66 -7.37 17.39
CA PRO A 51 -2.03 -8.36 18.40
C PRO A 51 -0.79 -9.04 19.01
N ASP A 52 -0.84 -9.25 20.32
CA ASP A 52 0.20 -9.98 21.03
C ASP A 52 0.17 -11.46 20.62
N LYS A 53 1.30 -11.97 20.11
CA LYS A 53 1.44 -13.37 19.69
C LYS A 53 1.18 -14.37 20.82
N ASP A 54 1.35 -13.93 22.07
CA ASP A 54 1.15 -14.78 23.23
C ASP A 54 -0.29 -14.78 23.75
N SER A 55 -1.12 -13.84 23.27
CA SER A 55 -2.53 -13.75 23.65
C SER A 55 -3.36 -14.95 23.18
N ALA A 56 -4.39 -15.28 23.95
CA ALA A 56 -5.32 -16.36 23.59
C ALA A 56 -6.02 -16.08 22.25
N GLY A 57 -6.39 -14.81 22.00
CA GLY A 57 -7.04 -14.41 20.75
C GLY A 57 -6.16 -14.63 19.52
N PHE A 58 -4.87 -14.31 19.61
CA PHE A 58 -3.92 -14.58 18.53
C PHE A 58 -3.75 -16.08 18.26
N LYS A 59 -3.61 -16.88 19.33
CA LYS A 59 -3.44 -18.34 19.23
C LYS A 59 -4.67 -19.05 18.67
N ALA A 60 -5.85 -18.42 18.74
CA ALA A 60 -7.09 -18.94 18.15
C ALA A 60 -7.20 -18.67 16.63
N LEU A 61 -6.33 -17.83 16.05
CA LEU A 61 -6.29 -17.59 14.61
C LEU A 61 -5.70 -18.80 13.86
N SER A 62 -5.93 -18.87 12.54
CA SER A 62 -5.30 -19.90 11.71
C SER A 62 -3.76 -19.79 11.74
N GLU A 63 -3.06 -20.90 11.50
CA GLU A 63 -1.59 -20.92 11.45
C GLU A 63 -1.03 -19.91 10.44
N GLU A 64 -1.69 -19.74 9.28
CA GLU A 64 -1.32 -18.74 8.30
C GLU A 64 -1.42 -17.32 8.88
N ALA A 65 -2.54 -16.99 9.53
CA ALA A 65 -2.73 -15.67 10.14
C ALA A 65 -1.69 -15.41 11.23
N GLN A 66 -1.40 -16.41 12.06
CA GLN A 66 -0.36 -16.34 13.08
C GLN A 66 1.01 -16.05 12.44
N ALA A 67 1.40 -16.79 11.39
CA ALA A 67 2.67 -16.59 10.70
C ALA A 67 2.83 -15.19 10.10
N LYS A 68 1.72 -14.60 9.60
CA LYS A 68 1.73 -13.26 8.99
C LYS A 68 1.68 -12.12 10.00
N LEU A 69 1.11 -12.34 11.18
CA LEU A 69 0.99 -11.33 12.24
C LEU A 69 2.14 -11.37 13.24
N ALA A 70 2.73 -12.54 13.51
CA ALA A 70 3.79 -12.73 14.51
C ALA A 70 4.98 -11.76 14.36
N PRO A 71 5.47 -11.43 13.14
CA PRO A 71 6.57 -10.46 12.98
C PRO A 71 6.26 -9.07 13.50
N PHE A 72 4.98 -8.74 13.67
CA PHE A 72 4.51 -7.42 14.10
C PHE A 72 3.97 -7.42 15.55
N SER A 73 4.12 -8.52 16.31
CA SER A 73 3.57 -8.65 17.66
C SER A 73 3.92 -7.45 18.55
N ASN A 74 2.92 -6.90 19.24
CA ASN A 74 3.02 -5.74 20.15
C ASN A 74 3.61 -4.45 19.51
N MET A 75 3.77 -4.40 18.20
CA MET A 75 4.21 -3.20 17.51
C MET A 75 3.04 -2.24 17.28
N PRO A 76 3.26 -0.92 17.27
CA PRO A 76 2.25 0.02 16.81
C PRO A 76 2.05 -0.12 15.29
N LEU A 77 0.78 -0.15 14.86
CA LEU A 77 0.40 -0.21 13.45
C LEU A 77 0.67 1.17 12.82
N THR A 78 1.81 1.30 12.12
CA THR A 78 2.32 2.59 11.61
C THR A 78 2.89 2.50 10.19
N THR A 79 2.83 1.32 9.55
CA THR A 79 3.32 1.11 8.19
C THR A 79 2.25 0.46 7.34
N GLY A 80 2.34 0.63 6.01
CA GLY A 80 1.41 -0.01 5.08
C GLY A 80 1.43 -1.54 5.17
N LYS A 81 2.60 -2.15 5.42
CA LYS A 81 2.70 -3.61 5.60
C LYS A 81 1.99 -4.12 6.86
N GLN A 82 2.10 -3.39 7.96
CA GLN A 82 1.34 -3.70 9.18
C GLN A 82 -0.16 -3.53 8.94
N ALA A 83 -0.57 -2.45 8.24
CA ALA A 83 -1.97 -2.22 7.88
C ALA A 83 -2.55 -3.38 7.05
N GLN A 84 -1.83 -3.84 6.03
CA GLN A 84 -2.20 -5.02 5.25
C GLN A 84 -2.35 -6.26 6.13
N ALA A 85 -1.32 -6.56 6.95
CA ALA A 85 -1.33 -7.76 7.78
C ALA A 85 -2.50 -7.75 8.78
N TYR A 86 -2.74 -6.62 9.44
CA TYR A 86 -3.85 -6.46 10.38
C TYR A 86 -5.21 -6.57 9.68
N ALA A 87 -5.37 -5.96 8.51
CA ALA A 87 -6.59 -5.99 7.73
C ALA A 87 -6.95 -7.42 7.25
N ASP A 88 -5.98 -8.13 6.68
CA ASP A 88 -6.21 -9.44 6.07
C ASP A 88 -6.28 -10.56 7.11
N PHE A 89 -5.37 -10.58 8.07
CA PHE A 89 -5.19 -11.72 8.96
C PHE A 89 -5.76 -11.53 10.36
N TYR A 90 -5.96 -10.30 10.82
CA TYR A 90 -6.62 -10.04 12.10
C TYR A 90 -8.10 -9.73 11.90
N ILE A 91 -8.44 -8.59 11.28
CA ILE A 91 -9.84 -8.21 11.05
C ILE A 91 -10.54 -9.24 10.17
N GLY A 92 -9.94 -9.59 9.03
CA GLY A 92 -10.52 -10.58 8.10
C GLY A 92 -10.84 -11.93 8.76
N SER A 93 -9.96 -12.41 9.65
CA SER A 93 -10.19 -13.65 10.40
C SER A 93 -11.38 -13.55 11.36
N HIS A 94 -11.53 -12.43 12.07
CA HIS A 94 -12.66 -12.22 12.97
C HIS A 94 -13.98 -12.09 12.21
N LEU A 95 -13.99 -11.39 11.07
CA LEU A 95 -15.19 -11.24 10.25
C LEU A 95 -15.69 -12.55 9.67
N LYS A 96 -14.78 -13.45 9.27
CA LYS A 96 -15.15 -14.81 8.83
C LYS A 96 -15.87 -15.63 9.93
N GLY A 97 -15.63 -15.31 11.20
CA GLY A 97 -16.34 -15.92 12.32
C GLY A 97 -17.76 -15.38 12.56
N ILE A 98 -18.13 -14.26 11.91
CA ILE A 98 -19.44 -13.63 12.08
C ILE A 98 -20.42 -14.17 11.05
N ALA A 99 -21.66 -14.41 11.46
CA ALA A 99 -22.77 -14.80 10.58
C ALA A 99 -22.45 -16.00 9.65
N GLY A 100 -21.63 -16.94 10.12
CA GLY A 100 -21.21 -18.10 9.33
C GLY A 100 -20.32 -17.76 8.13
N GLY A 101 -19.62 -16.62 8.16
CA GLY A 101 -18.71 -16.18 7.10
C GLY A 101 -19.36 -15.35 6.00
N LYS A 102 -20.65 -15.00 6.14
CA LYS A 102 -21.36 -14.09 5.23
C LYS A 102 -20.82 -12.67 5.33
N VAL A 103 -20.87 -11.94 4.21
CA VAL A 103 -20.46 -10.53 4.15
C VAL A 103 -21.62 -9.60 4.50
N TYR A 104 -21.32 -8.32 4.70
CA TYR A 104 -22.30 -7.30 5.05
C TYR A 104 -23.54 -7.30 4.15
N SER A 105 -23.38 -7.38 2.83
CA SER A 105 -24.49 -7.29 1.88
C SER A 105 -25.49 -8.44 2.04
N GLU A 106 -25.00 -9.65 2.29
CA GLU A 106 -25.81 -10.85 2.52
C GLU A 106 -26.58 -10.73 3.84
N VAL A 107 -25.86 -10.40 4.93
CA VAL A 107 -26.47 -10.27 6.26
C VAL A 107 -27.43 -9.08 6.34
N SER A 108 -27.17 -8.01 5.58
CA SER A 108 -28.06 -6.85 5.55
C SER A 108 -29.45 -7.20 4.98
N GLY A 109 -29.52 -8.03 3.94
CA GLY A 109 -30.79 -8.50 3.40
C GLY A 109 -31.57 -9.36 4.40
N GLU A 110 -30.87 -10.30 5.04
CA GLU A 110 -31.44 -11.19 6.06
C GLU A 110 -31.94 -10.42 7.29
N ALA A 111 -31.16 -9.45 7.77
CA ALA A 111 -31.52 -8.63 8.92
C ALA A 111 -32.80 -7.81 8.67
N LEU A 112 -32.94 -7.24 7.47
CA LEU A 112 -34.13 -6.49 7.08
C LEU A 112 -35.37 -7.38 6.98
N ALA A 113 -35.23 -8.57 6.38
CA ALA A 113 -36.31 -9.55 6.30
C ALA A 113 -36.75 -10.03 7.69
N ALA A 114 -35.79 -10.38 8.57
CA ALA A 114 -36.07 -10.79 9.94
C ALA A 114 -36.75 -9.67 10.75
N SER A 115 -36.34 -8.41 10.54
CA SER A 115 -36.97 -7.26 11.17
C SER A 115 -38.41 -7.04 10.70
N ALA A 116 -38.70 -7.25 9.42
CA ALA A 116 -40.06 -7.18 8.90
C ALA A 116 -40.94 -8.31 9.48
N ALA A 117 -40.43 -9.54 9.55
CA ALA A 117 -41.12 -10.67 10.15
C ALA A 117 -41.42 -10.42 11.65
N SER A 118 -40.46 -9.89 12.40
CA SER A 118 -40.67 -9.54 13.81
C SER A 118 -41.71 -8.44 14.02
N LYS A 119 -41.84 -7.49 13.10
CA LYS A 119 -42.88 -6.44 13.16
C LYS A 119 -44.27 -6.98 12.82
N ALA A 120 -44.35 -7.99 11.95
CA ALA A 120 -45.60 -8.63 11.58
C ALA A 120 -46.16 -9.52 12.70
N ASP A 121 -45.29 -10.07 13.56
CA ASP A 121 -45.66 -10.82 14.76
C ASP A 121 -44.91 -10.31 16.00
N PRO A 122 -45.36 -9.20 16.61
CA PRO A 122 -44.67 -8.55 17.73
C PRO A 122 -44.60 -9.40 19.00
N THR A 123 -45.46 -10.41 19.14
CA THR A 123 -45.51 -11.28 20.32
C THR A 123 -44.51 -12.44 20.25
N ASN A 124 -43.94 -12.69 19.07
CA ASN A 124 -42.99 -13.77 18.86
C ASN A 124 -41.56 -13.36 19.24
N ILE A 125 -41.19 -13.72 20.47
CA ILE A 125 -39.88 -13.42 21.06
C ILE A 125 -38.72 -14.00 20.24
N ALA A 126 -38.91 -15.16 19.61
CA ALA A 126 -37.86 -15.80 18.80
C ALA A 126 -37.54 -14.98 17.54
N LEU A 127 -38.57 -14.45 16.86
CA LEU A 127 -38.39 -13.56 15.71
C LEU A 127 -37.71 -12.24 16.12
N ALA A 128 -38.14 -11.64 17.23
CA ALA A 128 -37.53 -10.43 17.75
C ALA A 128 -36.05 -10.64 18.11
N THR A 129 -35.73 -11.76 18.76
CA THR A 129 -34.35 -12.12 19.11
C THR A 129 -33.49 -12.31 17.86
N ASN A 130 -33.95 -13.07 16.88
CA ASN A 130 -33.22 -13.30 15.63
C ASN A 130 -32.98 -11.99 14.85
N ALA A 131 -33.99 -11.12 14.76
CA ALA A 131 -33.85 -9.81 14.13
C ALA A 131 -32.78 -8.95 14.83
N GLY A 132 -32.77 -8.94 16.17
CA GLY A 132 -31.74 -8.26 16.96
C GLY A 132 -30.32 -8.80 16.71
N VAL A 133 -30.16 -10.13 16.70
CA VAL A 133 -28.89 -10.79 16.40
C VAL A 133 -28.37 -10.41 15.01
N LEU A 134 -29.20 -10.52 13.98
CA LEU A 134 -28.81 -10.21 12.60
C LEU A 134 -28.49 -8.72 12.43
N MET A 135 -29.20 -7.82 13.11
CA MET A 135 -28.88 -6.38 13.09
C MET A 135 -27.54 -6.07 13.76
N GLY A 136 -27.21 -6.76 14.86
CA GLY A 136 -25.90 -6.65 15.51
C GLY A 136 -24.76 -7.19 14.62
N GLN A 137 -24.97 -8.34 13.98
CA GLN A 137 -24.02 -8.92 13.03
C GLN A 137 -23.81 -8.02 11.83
N ARG A 138 -24.89 -7.52 11.22
CA ARG A 138 -24.86 -6.54 10.13
C ARG A 138 -24.01 -5.33 10.49
N THR A 139 -24.21 -4.77 11.68
CA THR A 139 -23.45 -3.59 12.14
C THR A 139 -21.97 -3.91 12.30
N THR A 140 -21.65 -5.07 12.89
CA THR A 140 -20.26 -5.49 13.08
C THR A 140 -19.55 -5.74 11.75
N LEU A 141 -20.21 -6.41 10.80
CA LEU A 141 -19.71 -6.64 9.46
C LEU A 141 -19.48 -5.33 8.72
N PHE A 142 -20.44 -4.40 8.77
CA PHE A 142 -20.29 -3.08 8.15
C PHE A 142 -19.04 -2.35 8.65
N MET A 143 -18.89 -2.24 9.98
CA MET A 143 -17.77 -1.53 10.58
C MET A 143 -16.44 -2.21 10.27
N GLY A 144 -16.39 -3.53 10.41
CA GLY A 144 -15.17 -4.29 10.20
C GLY A 144 -14.74 -4.34 8.73
N GLU A 145 -15.65 -4.58 7.79
CA GLU A 145 -15.34 -4.57 6.36
C GLU A 145 -14.91 -3.17 5.90
N THR A 146 -15.55 -2.11 6.42
CA THR A 146 -15.14 -0.72 6.15
C THR A 146 -13.74 -0.44 6.67
N LEU A 147 -13.46 -0.77 7.95
CA LEU A 147 -12.14 -0.59 8.54
C LEU A 147 -11.06 -1.38 7.78
N ARG A 148 -11.37 -2.64 7.43
CA ARG A 148 -10.49 -3.49 6.61
C ARG A 148 -10.20 -2.85 5.26
N GLY A 149 -11.23 -2.35 4.58
CA GLY A 149 -11.11 -1.65 3.31
C GLY A 149 -10.19 -0.42 3.41
N LEU A 150 -10.41 0.44 4.42
CA LEU A 150 -9.60 1.63 4.63
C LEU A 150 -8.11 1.29 4.87
N LEU A 151 -7.81 0.28 5.68
CA LEU A 151 -6.43 -0.17 5.92
C LEU A 151 -5.77 -0.72 4.65
N LEU A 152 -6.53 -1.43 3.80
CA LEU A 152 -6.03 -1.93 2.52
C LEU A 152 -5.80 -0.78 1.52
N TYR A 153 -6.63 0.27 1.53
CA TYR A 153 -6.35 1.49 0.78
C TYR A 153 -5.07 2.17 1.26
N THR A 154 -4.85 2.26 2.59
CA THR A 154 -3.60 2.78 3.16
C THR A 154 -2.39 1.95 2.70
N PHE A 155 -2.51 0.62 2.67
CA PHE A 155 -1.47 -0.26 2.14
C PHE A 155 -1.21 0.01 0.65
N ALA A 156 -2.24 0.12 -0.18
CA ALA A 156 -2.08 0.40 -1.61
C ALA A 156 -1.37 1.74 -1.85
N PHE A 157 -1.73 2.79 -1.10
CA PHE A 157 -1.07 4.09 -1.16
C PHE A 157 0.40 4.03 -0.72
N TRP A 158 0.70 3.29 0.36
CA TRP A 158 2.07 3.01 0.78
C TRP A 158 2.87 2.27 -0.30
N GLN A 159 2.25 1.28 -0.97
CA GLN A 159 2.88 0.48 -2.01
C GLN A 159 3.25 1.34 -3.24
N ILE A 160 2.41 2.31 -3.62
CA ILE A 160 2.75 3.31 -4.66
C ILE A 160 4.00 4.09 -4.25
N GLY A 161 4.09 4.50 -2.98
CA GLY A 161 5.28 5.14 -2.42
C GLY A 161 6.55 4.30 -2.53
N GLN A 162 6.46 3.00 -2.25
CA GLN A 162 7.59 2.08 -2.41
C GLN A 162 8.03 1.94 -3.86
N ILE A 163 7.09 1.91 -4.82
CA ILE A 163 7.40 1.88 -6.25
C ILE A 163 8.12 3.17 -6.65
N ALA A 164 7.62 4.33 -6.22
CA ALA A 164 8.28 5.61 -6.43
C ALA A 164 9.70 5.65 -5.85
N MET A 165 9.93 5.03 -4.68
CA MET A 165 11.26 4.91 -4.09
C MET A 165 12.20 4.12 -5.01
N TYR A 166 11.81 2.92 -5.44
CA TYR A 166 12.65 2.12 -6.34
C TYR A 166 12.88 2.80 -7.69
N ALA A 167 11.86 3.46 -8.25
CA ALA A 167 11.99 4.24 -9.47
C ALA A 167 12.95 5.43 -9.30
N SER A 168 12.96 6.07 -8.13
CA SER A 168 13.91 7.13 -7.80
C SER A 168 15.36 6.61 -7.84
N TRP A 169 15.63 5.47 -7.21
CA TRP A 169 16.94 4.83 -7.25
C TRP A 169 17.37 4.50 -8.68
N ALA A 170 16.47 3.90 -9.48
CA ALA A 170 16.76 3.58 -10.87
C ALA A 170 17.07 4.84 -11.70
N ALA A 171 16.28 5.91 -11.54
CA ALA A 171 16.50 7.18 -12.22
C ALA A 171 17.81 7.85 -11.79
N ALA A 172 18.16 7.81 -10.50
CA ALA A 172 19.41 8.37 -10.00
C ALA A 172 20.64 7.62 -10.55
N LEU A 173 20.60 6.29 -10.55
CA LEU A 173 21.67 5.46 -11.10
C LEU A 173 21.80 5.65 -12.63
N GLY A 174 20.68 5.71 -13.34
CA GLY A 174 20.66 6.02 -14.77
C GLY A 174 21.21 7.41 -15.08
N GLY A 175 20.81 8.42 -14.29
CA GLY A 175 21.31 9.79 -14.40
C GLY A 175 22.82 9.88 -14.18
N LEU A 176 23.34 9.15 -13.17
CA LEU A 176 24.77 9.07 -12.88
C LEU A 176 25.54 8.38 -14.01
N LEU A 177 25.05 7.25 -14.52
CA LEU A 177 25.67 6.55 -15.64
C LEU A 177 25.73 7.46 -16.88
N MET A 178 24.62 8.12 -17.21
CA MET A 178 24.56 9.06 -18.34
C MET A 178 25.49 10.26 -18.14
N LEU A 179 25.65 10.75 -16.91
CA LEU A 179 26.59 11.82 -16.60
C LEU A 179 28.02 11.38 -16.90
N ILE A 180 28.41 10.19 -16.45
CA ILE A 180 29.75 9.63 -16.70
C ILE A 180 30.00 9.50 -18.20
N LEU A 181 29.08 8.89 -18.94
CA LEU A 181 29.19 8.73 -20.40
C LEU A 181 29.28 10.08 -21.12
N THR A 182 28.51 11.06 -20.67
CA THR A 182 28.53 12.43 -21.20
C THR A 182 29.88 13.11 -20.96
N LEU A 183 30.43 13.00 -19.76
CA LEU A 183 31.75 13.55 -19.43
C LEU A 183 32.86 12.89 -20.25
N LEU A 184 32.77 11.56 -20.47
CA LEU A 184 33.67 10.84 -21.36
C LEU A 184 33.51 11.28 -22.82
N GLY A 185 32.28 11.55 -23.28
CA GLY A 185 32.00 12.14 -24.60
C GLY A 185 32.68 13.50 -24.78
N PHE A 186 32.57 14.39 -23.79
CA PHE A 186 33.29 15.67 -23.79
C PHE A 186 34.81 15.50 -23.76
N ALA A 187 35.33 14.52 -23.02
CA ALA A 187 36.75 14.20 -23.01
C ALA A 187 37.24 13.64 -24.36
N HIS A 188 36.42 12.81 -25.03
CA HIS A 188 36.69 12.27 -26.36
C HIS A 188 36.81 13.38 -27.41
N ILE A 189 35.88 14.35 -27.42
CA ILE A 189 35.92 15.49 -28.36
C ILE A 189 37.26 16.24 -28.33
N ARG A 190 37.89 16.35 -27.15
CA ARG A 190 39.20 17.01 -26.99
C ARG A 190 40.35 16.25 -27.64
N ARG A 191 40.19 14.95 -27.89
CA ARG A 191 41.20 14.05 -28.46
C ARG A 191 41.00 13.76 -29.95
N VAL A 192 39.82 14.01 -30.51
CA VAL A 192 39.50 13.76 -31.93
C VAL A 192 40.21 14.78 -32.83
N GLU A 193 40.80 14.34 -33.94
CA GLU A 193 41.45 15.21 -34.94
C GLU A 193 40.44 16.14 -35.65
N ALA A 194 40.90 17.28 -36.19
CA ALA A 194 40.02 18.35 -36.66
C ALA A 194 39.26 18.02 -37.97
N ASP A 195 39.80 17.08 -38.72
CA ASP A 195 39.38 16.60 -40.04
C ASP A 195 38.70 15.24 -40.01
N ALA A 196 38.67 14.56 -38.86
CA ALA A 196 37.98 13.29 -38.69
C ALA A 196 36.49 13.39 -39.07
N THR A 197 36.05 12.50 -39.97
CA THR A 197 34.65 12.31 -40.37
C THR A 197 34.04 11.11 -39.67
N ILE A 198 32.71 11.04 -39.65
CA ILE A 198 31.94 9.90 -39.11
C ILE A 198 31.99 8.74 -40.09
#